data_AF-A0A972YDV1-F1
#
_entry.id   AF-A0A972YDV1-F1
#
_cell.length_a   1.000
_cell.length_b   1.000
_cell.length_c   1.000
_cell.angle_alpha   90.00
_cell.angle_beta   90.00
_cell.angle_gamma   90.00
#
_symmetry.space_group_name_H-M   'P 1'
#
loop_
_entity.id
_entity.type
_entity.pdbx_description
1 polymer ?
#
loop_
_entity_poly.entity_id
_entity_poly.type
_entity_poly.pdbx_seq_one_letter_code
_entity_poly.pdbx_strand_id
1 'polypeptide(L)'
;MSLIKIIVISLFSLVFITGCANKKENITLKNTKTKSEKIIVEKKVDKNCKNYIFSMKHASSYIKNEFNQAYFKKNDFLGAKAQLFLVKNNSSGIFAKNINKANTSYEKYFTLAVKNKCDLGSFKFLPLIVIENKISLGK
;
A
#
# COMPACT_ATOMS: atom_id res chain seq x y z
N MET A 1 14.26 -36.49 -29.66
CA MET A 1 14.93 -35.20 -29.39
C MET A 1 14.62 -34.28 -30.57
N SER A 2 13.68 -33.35 -30.44
CA SER A 2 13.49 -32.35 -31.51
C SER A 2 14.40 -31.16 -31.21
N LEU A 3 15.58 -31.18 -31.83
CA LEU A 3 16.65 -30.20 -31.75
C LEU A 3 16.24 -28.77 -32.16
N ILE A 4 15.02 -28.60 -32.65
CA ILE A 4 14.49 -27.32 -33.17
C ILE A 4 13.96 -26.43 -32.04
N LYS A 5 13.56 -26.98 -30.87
CA LYS A 5 13.00 -26.17 -29.77
C LYS A 5 14.02 -25.60 -28.79
N ILE A 6 15.30 -25.99 -28.89
CA ILE A 6 16.37 -25.51 -28.00
C ILE A 6 17.06 -24.25 -28.57
N ILE A 7 16.90 -23.97 -29.87
CA ILE A 7 17.59 -22.87 -30.56
C ILE A 7 16.90 -21.50 -30.32
N VAL A 8 15.60 -21.47 -30.03
CA VAL A 8 14.85 -20.21 -29.86
C VAL A 8 15.04 -19.57 -28.47
N ILE A 9 15.51 -20.33 -27.48
CA ILE A 9 15.73 -19.82 -26.11
C ILE A 9 17.20 -19.41 -25.88
N SER A 10 18.09 -19.76 -26.81
CA SER A 10 19.55 -19.52 -26.70
C SER A 10 20.05 -18.19 -27.28
N LEU A 11 19.15 -17.31 -27.75
CA LEU A 11 19.50 -16.05 -28.44
C LEU A 11 19.05 -14.76 -27.71
N PHE A 12 18.47 -14.87 -26.51
CA PHE A 12 18.28 -13.72 -25.59
C PHE A 12 19.44 -13.58 -24.59
N SER A 13 20.62 -13.93 -25.09
CA SER A 13 21.91 -13.57 -24.54
C SER A 13 22.15 -12.07 -24.68
N LEU A 14 22.62 -11.46 -23.59
CA LEU A 14 23.62 -10.40 -23.61
C LEU A 14 23.23 -9.04 -24.23
N VAL A 15 22.29 -8.28 -23.66
CA VAL A 15 22.37 -6.81 -23.77
C VAL A 15 21.70 -6.12 -22.58
N PHE A 16 22.31 -6.07 -21.38
CA PHE A 16 22.06 -4.98 -20.40
C PHE A 16 23.19 -4.93 -19.35
N ILE A 17 24.43 -4.80 -19.79
CA ILE A 17 25.52 -4.30 -18.94
C ILE A 17 26.32 -3.30 -19.77
N THR A 18 26.03 -2.01 -19.62
CA THR A 18 27.00 -0.91 -19.80
C THR A 18 26.47 0.44 -19.29
N GLY A 19 27.20 1.01 -18.32
CA GLY A 19 27.37 2.45 -18.04
C GLY A 19 26.24 3.18 -17.29
N CYS A 20 26.47 4.07 -16.32
CA CYS A 20 27.69 4.79 -15.94
C CYS A 20 27.78 4.98 -14.41
N ALA A 21 28.96 4.68 -13.86
CA ALA A 21 29.40 5.18 -12.57
C ALA A 21 29.96 6.60 -12.75
N ASN A 22 29.18 7.62 -12.40
CA ASN A 22 29.68 9.00 -12.37
C ASN A 22 30.45 9.24 -11.07
N LYS A 23 31.75 8.95 -11.11
CA LYS A 23 32.74 9.46 -10.16
C LYS A 23 32.93 10.95 -10.44
N LYS A 24 32.35 11.83 -9.61
CA LYS A 24 32.72 13.25 -9.63
C LYS A 24 33.79 13.51 -8.57
N GLU A 25 34.88 14.08 -9.05
CA GLU A 25 36.04 14.54 -8.31
C GLU A 25 35.69 15.54 -7.20
N ASN A 26 36.55 15.53 -6.19
CA ASN A 26 36.65 16.56 -5.16
C ASN A 26 36.98 17.90 -5.79
N ILE A 27 36.13 18.90 -5.57
CA ILE A 27 36.52 20.31 -5.69
C ILE A 27 36.40 20.93 -4.31
N THR A 28 37.54 21.09 -3.64
CA THR A 28 37.65 21.88 -2.42
C THR A 28 37.67 23.35 -2.81
N LEU A 29 36.60 24.09 -2.51
CA LEU A 29 36.58 25.55 -2.57
C LEU A 29 36.27 26.06 -1.16
N LYS A 30 37.32 26.46 -0.44
CA LYS A 30 37.21 27.32 0.76
C LYS A 30 36.69 28.68 0.31
N ASN A 31 35.59 29.15 0.91
CA ASN A 31 35.41 30.55 1.33
C ASN A 31 34.15 30.73 2.21
N THR A 32 34.41 30.84 3.51
CA THR A 32 33.94 31.85 4.49
C THR A 32 32.52 32.44 4.44
N LYS A 33 31.90 32.43 5.65
CA LYS A 33 30.82 33.28 6.22
C LYS A 33 29.39 32.70 6.23
N THR A 34 29.14 31.98 7.32
CA THR A 34 27.95 32.00 8.20
C THR A 34 26.63 32.49 7.60
N LYS A 35 25.77 31.54 7.24
CA LYS A 35 24.32 31.73 7.20
C LYS A 35 23.68 30.49 7.80
N SER A 36 22.94 30.69 8.89
CA SER A 36 22.16 29.70 9.65
C SER A 36 21.80 28.47 8.82
N GLU A 37 22.50 27.36 9.09
CA GLU A 37 22.08 26.04 8.65
C GLU A 37 20.75 25.77 9.36
N LYS A 38 19.63 25.90 8.64
CA LYS A 38 18.47 25.08 8.98
C LYS A 38 19.00 23.66 8.86
N ILE A 39 19.24 23.01 10.00
CA ILE A 39 19.41 21.58 10.07
C ILE A 39 18.14 21.01 9.44
N ILE A 40 18.18 20.75 8.14
CA ILE A 40 17.20 19.90 7.49
C ILE A 40 17.51 18.56 8.11
N VAL A 41 16.82 18.27 9.21
CA VAL A 41 16.76 16.92 9.76
C VAL A 41 16.21 16.11 8.59
N GLU A 42 17.10 15.47 7.83
CA GLU A 42 16.71 14.46 6.86
C GLU A 42 15.79 13.54 7.64
N LYS A 43 14.49 13.60 7.34
CA LYS A 43 13.55 12.61 7.83
C LYS A 43 14.14 11.30 7.32
N LYS A 44 14.75 10.52 8.21
CA LYS A 44 15.04 9.11 7.97
C LYS A 44 13.68 8.46 7.75
N VAL A 45 13.19 8.54 6.51
CA VAL A 45 12.04 7.78 6.04
C VAL A 45 12.50 6.34 6.16
N ASP A 46 11.89 5.62 7.11
CA ASP A 46 12.22 4.22 7.32
C ASP A 46 12.04 3.46 5.99
N LYS A 47 13.04 2.64 5.63
CA LYS A 47 13.06 1.75 4.46
C LYS A 47 11.80 0.87 4.41
N ASN A 48 11.14 0.66 5.55
CA ASN A 48 9.93 -0.15 5.70
C ASN A 48 8.61 0.54 5.32
N CYS A 49 8.59 1.85 5.03
CA CYS A 49 7.35 2.53 4.66
C CYS A 49 6.67 1.88 3.44
N LYS A 50 7.43 1.44 2.44
CA LYS A 50 6.89 0.72 1.28
C LYS A 50 6.11 -0.53 1.68
N ASN A 51 6.61 -1.29 2.66
CA ASN A 51 5.98 -2.53 3.12
C ASN A 51 4.70 -2.24 3.90
N TYR A 52 4.69 -1.22 4.76
CA TYR A 52 3.49 -0.83 5.50
C TYR A 52 2.38 -0.37 4.55
N ILE A 53 2.73 0.49 3.59
CA ILE A 53 1.82 0.99 2.56
C ILE A 53 1.27 -0.15 1.70
N PHE A 54 2.12 -1.11 1.32
CA PHE A 54 1.69 -2.30 0.59
C PHE A 54 0.66 -3.12 1.37
N SER A 55 0.94 -3.43 2.64
CA SER A 55 0.02 -4.19 3.49
C SER A 55 -1.30 -3.46 3.71
N MET A 56 -1.26 -2.15 3.96
CA MET A 56 -2.46 -1.31 4.09
C MET A 56 -3.28 -1.30 2.80
N LYS A 57 -2.62 -1.14 1.64
CA LYS A 57 -3.29 -1.17 0.32
C LYS A 57 -3.96 -2.52 0.09
N HIS A 58 -3.27 -3.61 0.36
CA HIS A 58 -3.80 -4.96 0.20
C HIS A 58 -5.03 -5.18 1.09
N ALA A 59 -4.92 -4.89 2.39
CA ALA A 59 -6.04 -5.04 3.32
C ALA A 59 -7.24 -4.15 2.95
N SER A 60 -6.99 -2.89 2.59
CA SER A 60 -8.05 -1.96 2.14
C SER A 60 -8.74 -2.47 0.88
N SER A 61 -7.96 -2.94 -0.10
CA SER A 61 -8.47 -3.49 -1.36
C SER A 61 -9.31 -4.74 -1.12
N TYR A 62 -8.87 -5.64 -0.24
CA TYR A 62 -9.61 -6.85 0.12
C TYR A 62 -11.00 -6.50 0.68
N ILE A 63 -11.06 -5.64 1.71
CA ILE A 63 -12.33 -5.23 2.34
C ILE A 63 -13.26 -4.60 1.30
N LYS A 64 -12.74 -3.67 0.48
CA LYS A 64 -13.53 -3.01 -0.57
C LYS A 64 -14.06 -4.00 -1.60
N ASN A 65 -13.24 -4.97 -2.01
CA ASN A 65 -13.63 -5.95 -3.01
C ASN A 65 -14.70 -6.91 -2.47
N GLU A 66 -14.55 -7.44 -1.26
CA GLU A 66 -15.54 -8.33 -0.63
C GLU A 66 -16.93 -7.69 -0.62
N PHE A 67 -17.06 -6.47 -0.11
CA PHE A 67 -18.34 -5.74 -0.11
C PHE A 67 -18.83 -5.43 -1.54
N ASN A 68 -17.93 -5.10 -2.45
CA ASN A 68 -18.30 -4.79 -3.82
C ASN A 68 -18.85 -6.00 -4.58
N GLN A 69 -18.20 -7.16 -4.47
CA GLN A 69 -18.62 -8.38 -5.17
C GLN A 69 -19.89 -8.97 -4.55
N ALA A 70 -19.95 -9.01 -3.21
CA ALA A 70 -21.08 -9.63 -2.52
C ALA A 70 -22.36 -8.80 -2.62
N TYR A 71 -22.24 -7.46 -2.54
CA TYR A 71 -23.40 -6.57 -2.35
C TYR A 71 -23.50 -5.48 -3.41
N PHE A 72 -22.49 -4.61 -3.55
CA PHE A 72 -22.65 -3.37 -4.33
C PHE A 72 -22.85 -3.62 -5.83
N LYS A 73 -22.22 -4.62 -6.43
CA LYS A 73 -22.47 -5.00 -7.83
C LYS A 73 -23.91 -5.43 -8.10
N LYS A 74 -24.61 -5.89 -7.05
CA LYS A 74 -26.02 -6.32 -7.11
C LYS A 74 -26.99 -5.24 -6.62
N ASN A 75 -26.50 -4.03 -6.35
CA ASN A 75 -27.25 -2.95 -5.70
C ASN A 75 -27.88 -3.34 -4.34
N ASP A 76 -27.30 -4.33 -3.65
CA ASP A 76 -27.81 -4.80 -2.35
C ASP A 76 -27.27 -3.97 -1.18
N PHE A 77 -27.73 -2.73 -1.06
CA PHE A 77 -27.30 -1.83 0.03
C PHE A 77 -27.82 -2.25 1.41
N LEU A 78 -29.00 -2.90 1.46
CA LEU A 78 -29.56 -3.41 2.71
C LEU A 78 -28.73 -4.58 3.26
N GLY A 79 -28.36 -5.53 2.39
CA GLY A 79 -27.46 -6.63 2.74
C GLY A 79 -26.07 -6.14 3.14
N ALA A 80 -25.51 -5.15 2.41
CA ALA A 80 -24.25 -4.52 2.79
C ALA A 80 -24.32 -3.88 4.19
N LYS A 81 -25.43 -3.19 4.52
CA LYS A 81 -25.64 -2.57 5.83
C LYS A 81 -25.71 -3.61 6.95
N ALA A 82 -26.47 -4.69 6.74
CA ALA A 82 -26.56 -5.79 7.71
C ALA A 82 -25.19 -6.42 7.96
N GLN A 83 -24.39 -6.60 6.92
CA GLN A 83 -23.09 -7.23 7.03
C GLN A 83 -22.05 -6.32 7.66
N LEU A 84 -22.09 -5.02 7.37
CA LEU A 84 -21.29 -4.03 8.09
C LEU A 84 -21.63 -4.02 9.59
N PHE A 85 -22.90 -4.16 9.95
CA PHE A 85 -23.30 -4.29 11.36
C PHE A 85 -22.69 -5.53 12.01
N LEU A 86 -22.73 -6.70 11.35
CA LEU A 86 -22.11 -7.92 11.88
C LEU A 86 -20.59 -7.80 12.03
N VAL A 87 -19.92 -7.17 11.06
CA VAL A 87 -18.48 -6.85 11.12
C VAL A 87 -18.18 -5.99 12.34
N LYS A 88 -18.90 -4.87 12.52
CA LYS A 88 -18.71 -3.93 13.66
C LYS A 88 -18.96 -4.58 15.02
N ASN A 89 -19.82 -5.59 15.09
CA ASN A 89 -20.12 -6.36 16.31
C ASN A 89 -19.22 -7.60 16.50
N ASN A 90 -18.16 -7.76 15.71
CA ASN A 90 -17.25 -8.90 15.80
C ASN A 90 -17.94 -10.27 15.70
N SER A 91 -18.96 -10.37 14.84
CA SER A 91 -19.69 -11.62 14.64
C SER A 91 -18.77 -12.78 14.23
N SER A 92 -19.12 -13.99 14.66
CA SER A 92 -18.35 -15.21 14.40
C SER A 92 -18.50 -15.75 12.96
N GLY A 93 -19.34 -15.14 12.13
CA GLY A 93 -19.51 -15.49 10.73
C GLY A 93 -18.24 -15.30 9.90
N ILE A 94 -18.04 -16.15 8.88
CA ILE A 94 -16.80 -16.17 8.09
C ILE A 94 -16.51 -14.82 7.40
N PHE A 95 -17.54 -14.17 6.89
CA PHE A 95 -17.42 -12.85 6.27
C PHE A 95 -16.91 -11.82 7.29
N ALA A 96 -17.59 -11.70 8.44
CA ALA A 96 -17.20 -10.78 9.50
C ALA A 96 -15.79 -11.05 10.04
N LYS A 97 -15.44 -12.32 10.28
CA LYS A 97 -14.09 -12.73 10.69
C LYS A 97 -13.02 -12.30 9.69
N ASN A 98 -13.24 -12.54 8.40
CA ASN A 98 -12.26 -12.22 7.36
C ASN A 98 -12.08 -10.71 7.20
N ILE A 99 -13.19 -9.96 7.19
CA ILE A 99 -13.15 -8.50 7.14
C ILE A 99 -12.46 -7.93 8.38
N ASN A 100 -12.76 -8.42 9.57
CA ASN A 100 -12.13 -7.95 10.81
C ASN A 100 -10.63 -8.27 10.82
N LYS A 101 -10.23 -9.47 10.39
CA LYS A 101 -8.80 -9.82 10.25
C LYS A 101 -8.07 -8.88 9.29
N ALA A 102 -8.69 -8.56 8.14
CA ALA A 102 -8.14 -7.59 7.21
C ALA A 102 -8.08 -6.18 7.82
N ASN A 103 -9.11 -5.75 8.55
CA ASN A 103 -9.16 -4.44 9.19
C ASN A 103 -8.10 -4.32 10.30
N THR A 104 -7.93 -5.34 11.14
CA THR A 104 -6.85 -5.40 12.14
C THR A 104 -5.47 -5.32 11.48
N SER A 105 -5.27 -6.00 10.34
CA SER A 105 -4.03 -5.88 9.58
C SER A 105 -3.81 -4.45 9.10
N TYR A 106 -4.85 -3.82 8.52
CA TYR A 106 -4.79 -2.42 8.11
C TYR A 106 -4.39 -1.50 9.26
N GLU A 107 -5.06 -1.60 10.41
CA GLU A 107 -4.83 -0.75 11.59
C GLU A 107 -3.41 -0.93 12.16
N LYS A 108 -2.93 -2.17 12.21
CA LYS A 108 -1.55 -2.48 12.63
C LYS A 108 -0.54 -1.74 11.77
N TYR A 109 -0.64 -1.86 10.45
CA TYR A 109 0.30 -1.24 9.53
C TYR A 109 0.12 0.27 9.42
N PHE A 110 -1.11 0.78 9.57
CA PHE A 110 -1.38 2.21 9.68
C PHE A 110 -0.68 2.80 10.90
N THR A 111 -0.78 2.16 12.06
CA THR A 111 -0.10 2.59 13.29
C THR A 111 1.42 2.59 13.13
N LEU A 112 1.98 1.55 12.50
CA LEU A 112 3.41 1.50 12.18
C LEU A 112 3.83 2.60 11.20
N ALA A 113 3.02 2.89 10.19
CA ALA A 113 3.29 3.94 9.21
C ALA A 113 3.25 5.34 9.84
N VAL A 114 2.27 5.61 10.71
CA VAL A 114 2.18 6.86 11.47
C VAL A 114 3.41 7.03 12.38
N LYS A 115 3.75 5.99 13.15
CA LYS A 115 4.90 6.00 14.06
C LYS A 115 6.21 6.30 13.31
N ASN A 116 6.36 5.77 12.10
CA ASN A 116 7.55 5.94 11.26
C ASN A 116 7.46 7.15 10.31
N LYS A 117 6.46 8.03 10.49
CA LYS A 117 6.28 9.26 9.71
C LYS A 117 6.25 9.02 8.18
N CYS A 118 5.70 7.88 7.76
CA CYS A 118 5.49 7.57 6.34
C CYS A 118 4.49 8.54 5.71
N ASP A 119 4.57 8.73 4.39
CA ASP A 119 3.53 9.45 3.65
C ASP A 119 2.26 8.59 3.55
N LEU A 120 1.16 9.12 4.07
CA LEU A 120 -0.15 8.47 4.13
C LEU A 120 -1.20 9.18 3.27
N GLY A 121 -0.80 10.03 2.33
CA GLY A 121 -1.73 10.84 1.52
C GLY A 121 -2.86 10.03 0.86
N SER A 122 -2.58 8.81 0.42
CA SER A 122 -3.57 7.90 -0.20
C SER A 122 -4.49 7.18 0.79
N PHE A 123 -4.30 7.36 2.11
CA PHE A 123 -4.97 6.61 3.19
C PHE A 123 -5.79 7.51 4.11
N LYS A 124 -6.40 8.57 3.54
CA LYS A 124 -7.20 9.56 4.28
C LYS A 124 -8.37 8.96 5.09
N PHE A 125 -8.93 7.84 4.63
CA PHE A 125 -10.07 7.18 5.28
C PHE A 125 -9.78 5.70 5.55
N LEU A 126 -10.21 5.22 6.73
CA LEU A 126 -10.21 3.81 7.07
C LEU A 126 -11.12 3.03 6.11
N PRO A 127 -10.78 1.78 5.75
CA PRO A 127 -11.53 1.02 4.77
C PRO A 127 -13.00 0.82 5.16
N LEU A 128 -13.31 0.54 6.43
CA LEU A 128 -14.70 0.39 6.90
C LEU A 128 -15.50 1.69 6.84
N ILE A 129 -14.86 2.85 7.05
CA ILE A 129 -15.51 4.17 6.88
C ILE A 129 -15.87 4.39 5.41
N VAL A 130 -15.00 3.98 4.48
CA VAL A 130 -15.31 4.06 3.04
C VAL A 130 -16.53 3.21 2.68
N ILE A 131 -16.66 2.01 3.26
CA ILE A 131 -17.83 1.14 3.08
C ILE A 131 -19.09 1.81 3.65
N GLU A 132 -19.02 2.34 4.86
CA GLU A 132 -20.14 3.03 5.53
C GLU A 132 -20.63 4.25 4.74
N ASN A 133 -19.71 5.07 4.23
CA ASN A 133 -20.04 6.22 3.40
C ASN A 133 -20.72 5.78 2.11
N LYS A 134 -20.22 4.71 1.46
CA LYS A 134 -20.83 4.18 0.23
C LYS A 134 -22.24 3.65 0.46
N ILE A 135 -22.48 2.97 1.58
CA ILE A 135 -23.83 2.50 1.97
C ILE A 135 -24.77 3.69 2.20
N SER A 136 -24.27 4.75 2.83
CA SER A 136 -25.08 5.94 3.15
C SER A 136 -25.50 6.74 1.90
N LEU A 137 -24.66 6.72 0.86
CA LEU A 137 -24.92 7.39 -0.43
C LEU A 137 -25.81 6.57 -1.37
N GLY A 138 -25.87 5.26 -1.21
CA GLY A 138 -26.70 4.35 -2.05
C GLY A 138 -28.16 4.25 -1.61
N LYS A 139 -28.70 5.31 -0.99
CA LYS A 139 -30.11 5.42 -0.61
C LYS A 139 -30.98 5.82 -1.79
#